data_AF-A0A923ICF7-F1
#
_entry.id   AF-A0A923ICF7-F1
#
_cell.length_a   1.000
_cell.length_b   1.000
_cell.length_c   1.000
_cell.angle_alpha   90.00
_cell.angle_beta   90.00
_cell.angle_gamma   90.00
#
_symmetry.space_group_name_H-M   'P 1'
#
loop_
_entity.id
_entity.type
_entity.pdbx_description
1 polymer ?
#
loop_
_entity_poly.entity_id
_entity_poly.type
_entity_poly.pdbx_seq_one_letter_code
_entity_poly.pdbx_strand_id
1 'polypeptide(L)'
;MTIAAGVCLLFGSAPAPAVTEQVTAPDQGLPEMVVEAENQVLQDITKSTFEVALSAAIIDTFFTDLDEAVLAISPVEGLQPFLNNPRDLHSDQAPHCWLRDPAQPPVVTFYPEDPEGHQARRWALTVTDFRGAPFRHFEDKGQPPGQVAWDGRGDLNEMLQVGYPYSYVFSVTDKGTNTYNYAGISFRIPAVDFREKNERRLEFTGDEVFQKGGTLLRDSGRGWLTRAADQIRKDHPYSPLKVVVQAENKRLAQDRAQVVAEFLVGCMLLSDDWIKVEAVAKPDLRSEMDGSVSIRVEHAAGV
;
A
#
# COMPACT_ATOMS: atom_id res chain seq x y z
N MET A 1 20.77 52.54 56.38
CA MET A 1 22.05 52.04 55.83
C MET A 1 21.69 51.20 54.60
N THR A 2 21.34 51.89 53.50
CA THR A 2 22.09 51.97 52.21
C THR A 2 21.95 50.66 51.39
N ILE A 3 20.92 50.47 50.55
CA ILE A 3 20.60 50.95 49.17
C ILE A 3 21.51 50.39 48.06
N ALA A 4 20.89 49.64 47.13
CA ALA A 4 21.05 49.64 45.65
C ALA A 4 20.01 48.62 45.07
N ALA A 5 18.89 48.92 44.40
CA ALA A 5 18.59 49.66 43.13
C ALA A 5 19.36 49.09 41.93
N GLY A 6 18.78 48.66 40.79
CA GLY A 6 17.44 48.69 40.19
C GLY A 6 17.51 47.92 38.83
N VAL A 7 16.62 47.90 37.85
CA VAL A 7 15.28 48.41 37.55
C VAL A 7 14.78 47.50 36.40
N CYS A 8 13.56 46.97 36.50
CA CYS A 8 12.83 46.32 35.39
C CYS A 8 11.70 47.27 34.97
N LEU A 9 11.61 47.64 33.69
CA LEU A 9 10.49 48.42 33.15
C LEU A 9 9.65 47.55 32.21
N LEU A 10 8.42 47.30 32.66
CA LEU A 10 7.28 46.86 31.86
C LEU A 10 6.58 48.11 31.30
N PHE A 11 6.17 48.10 30.04
CA PHE A 11 5.22 49.06 29.50
C PHE A 11 4.00 48.34 28.91
N GLY A 12 2.83 48.70 29.45
CA GLY A 12 1.50 48.29 29.02
C GLY A 12 0.89 49.23 27.97
N SER A 13 -0.28 48.83 27.50
CA SER A 13 -0.97 49.22 26.26
C SER A 13 -1.95 50.41 26.32
N ALA A 14 -2.26 50.91 25.10
CA ALA A 14 -3.54 51.48 24.59
C ALA A 14 -3.86 52.98 24.85
N PRO A 15 -4.79 53.65 24.11
CA PRO A 15 -5.49 53.36 22.83
C PRO A 15 -5.49 54.55 21.79
N ALA A 16 -6.17 54.37 20.63
CA ALA A 16 -6.41 55.33 19.52
C ALA A 16 -7.43 56.46 19.82
N PRO A 17 -7.56 57.54 18.98
CA PRO A 17 -8.62 57.57 17.95
C PRO A 17 -8.31 58.44 16.67
N ALA A 18 -9.34 58.67 15.84
CA ALA A 18 -9.39 58.93 14.40
C ALA A 18 -9.63 60.40 13.93
N VAL A 19 -9.89 60.56 12.60
CA VAL A 19 -10.61 61.63 11.82
C VAL A 19 -9.70 62.61 11.02
N THR A 20 -9.63 62.58 9.67
CA THR A 20 -10.40 63.32 8.60
C THR A 20 -10.22 64.86 8.72
N GLU A 21 -9.92 65.72 7.73
CA GLU A 21 -10.17 65.84 6.28
C GLU A 21 -9.45 67.13 5.75
N GLN A 22 -9.43 67.31 4.41
CA GLN A 22 -9.47 68.58 3.63
C GLN A 22 -8.22 69.39 3.20
N VAL A 23 -7.88 69.16 1.92
CA VAL A 23 -7.55 70.04 0.78
C VAL A 23 -7.70 71.57 0.94
N THR A 24 -6.69 72.35 0.49
CA THR A 24 -6.87 73.62 -0.27
C THR A 24 -5.63 73.94 -1.14
N ALA A 25 -5.85 74.35 -2.39
CA ALA A 25 -4.87 74.78 -3.41
C ALA A 25 -4.82 76.34 -3.51
N PRO A 26 -4.24 76.96 -4.56
CA PRO A 26 -2.83 77.04 -5.01
C PRO A 26 -2.32 78.50 -5.13
N ASP A 27 -1.00 78.76 -5.26
CA ASP A 27 -0.48 79.94 -5.99
C ASP A 27 1.01 79.77 -6.39
N GLN A 28 1.38 80.48 -7.46
CA GLN A 28 2.40 80.16 -8.46
C GLN A 28 3.81 80.70 -8.19
N GLY A 29 4.80 80.02 -8.77
CA GLY A 29 6.17 80.51 -8.99
C GLY A 29 7.04 79.50 -9.74
N LEU A 30 7.10 79.59 -11.08
CA LEU A 30 7.92 78.79 -12.01
C LEU A 30 9.34 79.38 -12.20
N PRO A 31 10.29 78.75 -12.93
CA PRO A 31 10.50 77.31 -13.25
C PRO A 31 11.91 76.88 -12.74
N GLU A 32 12.35 75.62 -12.75
CA GLU A 32 13.00 74.98 -13.91
C GLU A 32 13.55 73.60 -13.49
N MET A 33 13.45 72.65 -14.42
CA MET A 33 14.25 71.43 -14.55
C MET A 33 13.95 70.26 -13.60
N VAL A 34 12.91 69.50 -13.95
CA VAL A 34 12.75 68.09 -13.57
C VAL A 34 13.32 67.23 -14.71
N VAL A 35 14.35 66.44 -14.40
CA VAL A 35 14.79 65.32 -15.25
C VAL A 35 14.17 64.06 -14.64
N GLU A 36 13.01 63.66 -15.16
CA GLU A 36 12.47 62.31 -14.97
C GLU A 36 12.88 61.48 -16.19
N ALA A 37 13.84 60.58 -16.00
CA ALA A 37 14.21 59.60 -17.01
C ALA A 37 13.20 58.44 -16.94
N GLU A 38 12.15 58.50 -17.77
CA GLU A 38 11.40 57.30 -18.13
C GLU A 38 12.21 56.47 -19.12
N ASN A 39 12.71 55.32 -18.67
CA ASN A 39 13.42 54.37 -19.51
C ASN A 39 12.41 53.50 -20.28
N GLN A 40 11.96 53.99 -21.43
CA GLN A 40 11.17 53.21 -22.38
C GLN A 40 12.09 52.57 -23.42
N VAL A 41 12.32 51.26 -23.29
CA VAL A 41 13.07 50.47 -24.27
C VAL A 41 12.12 50.08 -25.41
N LEU A 42 12.26 50.76 -26.55
CA LEU A 42 11.65 50.35 -27.82
C LEU A 42 12.65 49.47 -28.58
N GLN A 43 12.34 48.18 -28.72
CA GLN A 43 13.06 47.27 -29.62
C GLN A 43 12.34 47.20 -30.96
N ASP A 44 12.98 47.71 -32.01
CA ASP A 44 12.55 47.46 -33.39
C ASP A 44 12.87 46.01 -33.76
N ILE A 45 11.82 45.20 -33.92
CA ILE A 45 11.91 43.82 -34.40
C ILE A 45 11.58 43.82 -35.89
N THR A 46 12.61 43.87 -36.74
CA THR A 46 12.46 43.60 -38.17
C THR A 46 12.34 42.09 -38.38
N LYS A 47 11.12 41.60 -38.63
CA LYS A 47 10.89 40.21 -39.06
C LYS A 47 11.40 40.03 -40.50
N SER A 48 12.51 39.31 -40.67
CA SER A 48 12.91 38.78 -41.96
C SER A 48 11.97 37.64 -42.34
N THR A 49 11.16 37.84 -43.38
CA THR A 49 10.38 36.76 -43.98
C THR A 49 11.33 35.86 -44.76
N PHE A 50 11.63 34.68 -44.23
CA PHE A 50 12.34 33.65 -44.96
C PHE A 50 11.36 32.95 -45.90
N GLU A 51 11.47 33.19 -47.20
CA GLU A 51 10.86 32.31 -48.20
C GLU A 51 11.76 31.09 -48.39
N VAL A 52 11.32 29.96 -47.82
CA VAL A 52 11.97 28.67 -48.03
C VAL A 52 11.32 28.01 -49.26
N ALA A 53 11.98 28.07 -50.40
CA ALA A 53 11.63 27.26 -51.56
C ALA A 53 12.30 25.89 -51.44
N LEU A 54 11.53 24.84 -51.13
CA LEU A 54 12.01 23.45 -51.18
C LEU A 54 12.16 23.01 -52.64
N SER A 55 13.39 22.71 -53.06
CA SER A 55 13.64 22.08 -54.37
C SER A 55 13.42 20.57 -54.29
N ALA A 56 12.61 20.02 -55.19
CA ALA A 56 12.22 18.61 -55.21
C ALA A 56 13.39 17.62 -55.46
N ALA A 57 14.57 18.10 -55.83
CA ALA A 57 15.74 17.25 -56.10
C ALA A 57 16.46 16.75 -54.83
N ILE A 58 16.19 17.33 -53.65
CA ILE A 58 16.86 16.97 -52.39
C ILE A 58 16.14 15.83 -51.65
N ILE A 59 14.92 15.49 -52.04
CA ILE A 59 14.07 14.53 -51.30
C ILE A 59 14.42 13.07 -51.64
N ASP A 60 15.08 12.79 -52.77
CA ASP A 60 15.21 11.41 -53.27
C ASP A 60 16.41 10.62 -52.71
N THR A 61 17.30 11.26 -51.93
CA THR A 61 18.51 10.61 -51.38
C THR A 61 18.51 10.42 -49.86
N PHE A 62 17.50 10.93 -49.15
CA PHE A 62 17.44 10.80 -47.69
C PHE A 62 16.60 9.60 -47.20
N PHE A 63 15.85 8.93 -48.07
CA PHE A 63 14.91 7.88 -47.65
C PHE A 63 15.30 6.45 -48.04
N THR A 64 16.26 6.23 -48.95
CA THR A 64 16.52 4.87 -49.46
C THR A 64 17.52 4.06 -48.64
N ASP A 65 18.54 4.68 -48.03
CA ASP A 65 19.56 3.94 -47.26
C ASP A 65 19.28 3.89 -45.75
N LEU A 66 18.43 4.78 -45.22
CA LEU A 66 18.09 4.80 -43.80
C LEU A 66 16.91 3.86 -43.47
N ASP A 67 16.02 3.61 -44.42
CA ASP A 67 14.82 2.80 -44.17
C ASP A 67 15.13 1.32 -43.98
N GLU A 68 16.13 0.74 -44.66
CA GLU A 68 16.44 -0.69 -44.50
C GLU A 68 17.05 -1.00 -43.12
N ALA A 69 17.89 -0.10 -42.59
CA ALA A 69 18.48 -0.24 -41.27
C ALA A 69 17.49 0.09 -40.13
N VAL A 70 16.58 1.05 -40.34
CA VAL A 70 15.57 1.43 -39.34
C VAL A 70 14.39 0.44 -39.33
N LEU A 71 14.06 -0.19 -40.46
CA LEU A 71 13.05 -1.26 -40.53
C LEU A 71 13.59 -2.63 -40.09
N ALA A 72 14.90 -2.86 -40.16
CA ALA A 72 15.54 -4.07 -39.61
C ALA A 72 15.63 -4.05 -38.08
N ILE A 73 15.62 -2.87 -37.47
CA ILE A 73 15.51 -2.71 -36.02
C ILE A 73 14.03 -2.66 -35.68
N SER A 74 13.45 -3.84 -35.47
CA SER A 74 12.11 -3.96 -34.89
C SER A 74 12.03 -3.04 -33.65
N PRO A 75 11.07 -2.09 -33.57
CA PRO A 75 10.96 -1.18 -32.42
C PRO A 75 10.57 -1.88 -31.11
N VAL A 76 10.49 -3.21 -31.11
CA VAL A 76 9.87 -4.08 -30.12
C VAL A 76 10.88 -4.52 -29.03
N GLU A 77 12.18 -4.34 -29.23
CA GLU A 77 13.19 -4.81 -28.24
C GLU A 77 13.45 -3.82 -27.09
N GLY A 78 13.06 -2.55 -27.24
CA GLY A 78 13.29 -1.50 -26.23
C GLY A 78 12.06 -1.11 -25.40
N LEU A 79 10.86 -1.41 -25.90
CA LEU A 79 9.62 -1.20 -25.16
C LEU A 79 9.30 -2.48 -24.41
N GLN A 80 9.65 -2.49 -23.13
CA GLN A 80 9.09 -3.32 -22.06
C GLN A 80 8.51 -4.68 -22.54
N PRO A 81 9.15 -5.84 -22.26
CA PRO A 81 8.69 -7.14 -22.75
C PRO A 81 7.23 -7.49 -22.37
N PHE A 82 6.64 -6.77 -21.42
CA PHE A 82 5.25 -6.87 -20.99
C PHE A 82 4.24 -6.14 -21.90
N LEU A 83 4.65 -5.28 -22.82
CA LEU A 83 3.75 -4.57 -23.74
C LEU A 83 3.55 -5.27 -25.09
N ASN A 84 4.45 -6.18 -25.47
CA ASN A 84 4.44 -6.78 -26.82
C ASN A 84 3.74 -8.14 -26.91
N ASN A 85 3.11 -8.58 -25.82
CA ASN A 85 2.20 -9.72 -25.81
C ASN A 85 1.04 -9.45 -24.85
N PRO A 86 0.14 -8.51 -25.16
CA PRO A 86 -1.20 -8.59 -24.61
C PRO A 86 -1.87 -9.73 -25.38
N ARG A 87 -1.58 -10.98 -25.00
CA ARG A 87 -2.71 -11.90 -24.92
C ARG A 87 -3.62 -11.19 -23.95
N ASP A 88 -4.71 -10.64 -24.46
CA ASP A 88 -5.76 -10.10 -23.62
C ASP A 88 -5.94 -11.08 -22.46
N LEU A 89 -5.55 -10.66 -21.26
CA LEU A 89 -5.71 -11.45 -20.03
C LEU A 89 -7.19 -11.52 -19.63
N HIS A 90 -8.08 -11.33 -20.60
CA HIS A 90 -9.46 -11.75 -20.62
C HIS A 90 -9.48 -13.27 -20.81
N SER A 91 -9.09 -13.98 -19.76
CA SER A 91 -9.55 -15.35 -19.60
C SER A 91 -11.07 -15.32 -19.45
N ASP A 92 -11.80 -15.85 -20.44
CA ASP A 92 -13.26 -16.03 -20.41
C ASP A 92 -13.74 -17.01 -19.31
N GLN A 93 -12.82 -17.51 -18.47
CA GLN A 93 -13.19 -18.37 -17.36
C GLN A 93 -14.04 -17.59 -16.35
N ALA A 94 -15.26 -18.09 -16.16
CA ALA A 94 -16.16 -17.60 -15.13
C ALA A 94 -15.50 -17.65 -13.74
N PRO A 95 -15.71 -16.62 -12.90
CA PRO A 95 -15.17 -16.61 -11.55
C PRO A 95 -15.81 -17.73 -10.72
N HIS A 96 -14.98 -18.41 -9.93
CA HIS A 96 -15.36 -19.52 -9.06
C HIS A 96 -15.94 -19.01 -7.75
N CYS A 97 -17.17 -18.48 -7.78
CA CYS A 97 -17.84 -17.87 -6.62
C CYS A 97 -18.19 -18.86 -5.49
N TRP A 98 -18.08 -20.16 -5.74
CA TRP A 98 -18.29 -21.21 -4.72
C TRP A 98 -17.03 -21.53 -3.91
N LEU A 99 -15.87 -20.99 -4.30
CA LEU A 99 -14.64 -21.15 -3.54
C LEU A 99 -14.60 -20.17 -2.36
N ARG A 100 -13.98 -20.60 -1.27
CA ARG A 100 -13.85 -19.79 -0.05
C ARG A 100 -12.95 -18.58 -0.31
N ASP A 101 -13.38 -17.40 0.13
CA ASP A 101 -12.57 -16.19 0.09
C ASP A 101 -11.49 -16.18 1.20
N PRO A 102 -10.27 -15.67 0.90
CA PRO A 102 -9.29 -15.37 1.94
C PRO A 102 -9.87 -14.31 2.89
N ALA A 103 -9.45 -14.33 4.15
CA ALA A 103 -9.89 -13.32 5.10
C ALA A 103 -9.37 -11.93 4.66
N GLN A 104 -10.24 -10.92 4.62
CA GLN A 104 -9.88 -9.55 4.30
C GLN A 104 -10.02 -8.67 5.54
N PRO A 105 -9.25 -7.58 5.69
CA PRO A 105 -9.47 -6.61 6.76
C PRO A 105 -10.90 -6.02 6.74
N PRO A 106 -11.63 -5.99 7.87
CA PRO A 106 -11.25 -6.53 9.18
C PRO A 106 -11.29 -8.06 9.22
N VAL A 107 -10.18 -8.68 9.65
CA VAL A 107 -9.94 -10.13 9.63
C VAL A 107 -10.73 -10.87 10.72
N VAL A 108 -10.82 -10.28 11.91
CA VAL A 108 -11.56 -10.83 13.05
C VAL A 108 -12.38 -9.73 13.68
N THR A 109 -13.64 -10.03 14.03
CA THR A 109 -14.47 -9.15 14.84
C THR A 109 -14.72 -9.81 16.18
N PHE A 110 -14.30 -9.15 17.25
CA PHE A 110 -14.53 -9.58 18.62
C PHE A 110 -15.82 -8.96 19.15
N TYR A 111 -16.55 -9.70 19.97
CA TYR A 111 -17.77 -9.24 20.64
C TYR A 111 -17.52 -9.28 22.15
N PRO A 112 -16.86 -8.24 22.71
CA PRO A 112 -16.57 -8.20 24.13
C PRO A 112 -17.86 -7.92 24.91
N GLU A 113 -18.47 -8.98 25.42
CA GLU A 113 -19.62 -8.88 26.30
C GLU A 113 -19.18 -9.04 27.75
N ASP A 114 -19.73 -8.21 28.64
CA ASP A 114 -19.63 -8.41 30.08
C ASP A 114 -20.86 -9.21 30.54
N PRO A 115 -20.72 -10.53 30.79
CA PRO A 115 -21.86 -11.38 31.15
C PRO A 115 -22.48 -11.02 32.50
N GLU A 116 -21.73 -10.33 33.37
CA GLU A 116 -22.16 -9.98 34.73
C GLU A 116 -22.78 -8.57 34.79
N GLY A 117 -22.64 -7.77 33.73
CA GLY A 117 -23.27 -6.46 33.61
C GLY A 117 -22.68 -5.40 34.56
N HIS A 118 -21.38 -5.47 34.82
CA HIS A 118 -20.69 -4.50 35.68
C HIS A 118 -20.66 -3.11 35.05
N GLN A 119 -20.55 -2.07 35.89
CA GLN A 119 -20.35 -0.70 35.42
C GLN A 119 -18.87 -0.48 35.09
N ALA A 120 -18.45 -0.99 33.92
CA ALA A 120 -17.05 -0.93 33.49
C ALA A 120 -16.52 0.52 33.53
N ARG A 121 -15.42 0.70 34.27
CA ARG A 121 -14.64 1.95 34.30
C ARG A 121 -13.62 1.98 33.17
N ARG A 122 -13.03 0.83 32.85
CA ARG A 122 -12.11 0.62 31.72
C ARG A 122 -12.23 -0.82 31.24
N TRP A 123 -11.91 -1.02 29.98
CA TRP A 123 -11.79 -2.35 29.39
C TRP A 123 -10.50 -2.43 28.57
N ALA A 124 -10.01 -3.65 28.39
CA ALA A 124 -8.89 -3.95 27.54
C ALA A 124 -9.11 -5.30 26.84
N LEU A 125 -8.74 -5.39 25.58
CA LEU A 125 -8.72 -6.62 24.79
C LEU A 125 -7.30 -6.79 24.26
N THR A 126 -6.63 -7.85 24.70
CA THR A 126 -5.28 -8.16 24.25
C THR A 126 -5.32 -9.42 23.39
N VAL A 127 -4.91 -9.30 22.13
CA VAL A 127 -4.68 -10.44 21.24
C VAL A 127 -3.23 -10.89 21.43
N THR A 128 -3.01 -12.17 21.66
CA THR A 128 -1.69 -12.78 21.87
C THR A 128 -1.32 -13.72 20.73
N ASP A 129 -0.02 -13.76 20.42
CA ASP A 129 0.57 -14.66 19.43
C ASP A 129 0.70 -16.11 19.98
N PHE A 130 1.19 -17.00 19.14
CA PHE A 130 1.43 -18.41 19.48
C PHE A 130 2.49 -18.63 20.58
N ARG A 131 3.26 -17.61 20.94
CA ARG A 131 4.23 -17.61 22.05
C ARG A 131 3.64 -17.01 23.32
N GLY A 132 2.38 -16.57 23.28
CA GLY A 132 1.72 -15.86 24.37
C GLY A 132 2.16 -14.41 24.53
N ALA A 133 2.92 -13.86 23.57
CA ALA A 133 3.30 -12.46 23.58
C ALA A 133 2.13 -11.60 23.09
N PRO A 134 1.91 -10.38 23.64
CA PRO A 134 0.90 -9.47 23.14
C PRO A 134 1.25 -9.08 21.70
N PHE A 135 0.28 -9.27 20.80
CA PHE A 135 0.39 -8.93 19.38
C PHE A 135 -0.36 -7.64 19.07
N ARG A 136 -1.56 -7.49 19.62
CA ARG A 136 -2.40 -6.29 19.47
C ARG A 136 -3.10 -5.96 20.77
N HIS A 137 -3.15 -4.68 21.12
CA HIS A 137 -3.87 -4.20 22.30
C HIS A 137 -4.96 -3.19 21.91
N PHE A 138 -6.16 -3.38 22.47
CA PHE A 138 -7.25 -2.42 22.42
C PHE A 138 -7.64 -2.06 23.84
N GLU A 139 -7.74 -0.79 24.16
CA GLU A 139 -8.21 -0.33 25.46
C GLU A 139 -9.02 0.96 25.34
N ASP A 140 -10.03 1.10 26.18
CA ASP A 140 -10.75 2.36 26.34
C ASP A 140 -11.39 2.47 27.74
N LYS A 141 -11.88 3.67 28.06
CA LYS A 141 -12.62 3.95 29.29
C LYS A 141 -14.11 3.71 29.09
N GLY A 142 -14.79 3.34 30.17
CA GLY A 142 -16.23 3.07 30.16
C GLY A 142 -16.56 1.64 29.73
N GLN A 143 -17.74 1.48 29.14
CA GLN A 143 -18.27 0.18 28.70
C GLN A 143 -17.57 -0.29 27.42
N PRO A 144 -17.23 -1.58 27.29
CA PRO A 144 -16.78 -2.14 26.02
C PRO A 144 -17.80 -1.90 24.90
N PRO A 145 -17.35 -1.63 23.66
CA PRO A 145 -18.23 -1.53 22.51
C PRO A 145 -18.81 -2.92 22.17
N GLY A 146 -19.98 -2.97 21.53
CA GLY A 146 -20.59 -4.26 21.14
C GLY A 146 -19.75 -5.08 20.15
N GLN A 147 -18.83 -4.43 19.43
CA GLN A 147 -17.88 -5.10 18.55
C GLN A 147 -16.55 -4.36 18.48
N VAL A 148 -15.45 -5.11 18.36
CA VAL A 148 -14.11 -4.62 18.09
C VAL A 148 -13.58 -5.31 16.84
N ALA A 149 -13.45 -4.57 15.75
CA ALA A 149 -12.93 -5.08 14.48
C ALA A 149 -11.40 -5.00 14.46
N TRP A 150 -10.76 -6.12 14.19
CA TRP A 150 -9.31 -6.24 14.07
C TRP A 150 -8.93 -6.54 12.62
N ASP A 151 -8.08 -5.70 12.06
CA ASP A 151 -7.56 -5.79 10.69
C ASP A 151 -6.45 -6.83 10.50
N GLY A 152 -6.06 -7.51 11.57
CA GLY A 152 -4.99 -8.50 11.56
C GLY A 152 -3.59 -7.91 11.73
N ARG A 153 -3.47 -6.62 12.03
CA ARG A 153 -2.18 -5.97 12.29
C ARG A 153 -1.86 -5.93 13.78
N GLY A 154 -0.58 -6.10 14.11
CA GLY A 154 -0.07 -5.94 15.46
C GLY A 154 0.09 -4.47 15.87
N ASP A 155 0.59 -4.25 17.08
CA ASP A 155 0.89 -2.91 17.61
C ASP A 155 2.07 -2.25 16.87
N LEU A 156 3.00 -3.04 16.31
CA LEU A 156 4.11 -2.54 15.48
C LEU A 156 3.72 -2.46 14.00
N ASN A 157 2.41 -2.56 13.69
CA ASN A 157 1.84 -2.53 12.35
C ASN A 157 2.28 -3.71 11.44
N GLU A 158 2.85 -4.75 12.03
CA GLU A 158 3.18 -6.01 11.36
C GLU A 158 1.90 -6.82 11.10
N MET A 159 1.83 -7.50 9.95
CA MET A 159 0.70 -8.37 9.66
C MET A 159 0.81 -9.69 10.44
N LEU A 160 -0.34 -10.25 10.86
CA LEU A 160 -0.39 -11.59 11.43
C LEU A 160 0.23 -12.63 10.50
N GLN A 161 0.71 -13.73 11.09
CA GLN A 161 1.27 -14.86 10.35
C GLN A 161 0.17 -15.91 10.16
N VAL A 162 -0.13 -16.26 8.92
CA VAL A 162 -1.15 -17.27 8.60
C VAL A 162 -0.78 -18.63 9.21
N GLY A 163 -1.81 -19.36 9.63
CA GLY A 163 -1.70 -20.70 10.23
C GLY A 163 -1.23 -20.74 11.68
N TYR A 164 -0.64 -19.66 12.22
CA TYR A 164 -0.26 -19.62 13.63
C TYR A 164 -1.50 -19.44 14.50
N PRO A 165 -1.57 -20.10 15.67
CA PRO A 165 -2.66 -19.89 16.62
C PRO A 165 -2.53 -18.51 17.28
N TYR A 166 -3.64 -17.78 17.29
CA TYR A 166 -3.81 -16.56 18.07
C TYR A 166 -4.86 -16.80 19.14
N SER A 167 -4.69 -16.16 20.29
CA SER A 167 -5.69 -16.14 21.36
C SER A 167 -5.96 -14.70 21.79
N TYR A 168 -6.99 -14.49 22.60
CA TYR A 168 -7.29 -13.18 23.12
C TYR A 168 -7.68 -13.25 24.59
N VAL A 169 -7.43 -12.18 25.32
CA VAL A 169 -7.88 -12.01 26.71
C VAL A 169 -8.61 -10.69 26.78
N PHE A 170 -9.85 -10.74 27.23
CA PHE A 170 -10.66 -9.57 27.49
C PHE A 170 -10.68 -9.28 28.99
N SER A 171 -10.40 -8.05 29.36
CA SER A 171 -10.29 -7.61 30.75
C SER A 171 -11.20 -6.41 30.98
N VAL A 172 -12.00 -6.46 32.05
CA VAL A 172 -12.88 -5.35 32.46
C VAL A 172 -12.51 -4.96 33.88
N THR A 173 -12.33 -3.66 34.12
CA THR A 173 -12.19 -3.13 35.48
C THR A 173 -13.41 -2.30 35.83
N ASP A 174 -14.09 -2.67 36.91
CA ASP A 174 -15.25 -1.96 37.45
C ASP A 174 -14.84 -0.72 38.26
N LYS A 175 -15.81 0.16 38.57
CA LYS A 175 -15.63 1.29 39.48
C LYS A 175 -15.16 0.87 40.86
N GLY A 176 -15.51 -0.34 41.31
CA GLY A 176 -15.05 -0.94 42.57
C GLY A 176 -13.57 -1.36 42.60
N THR A 177 -12.79 -1.14 41.54
CA THR A 177 -11.37 -1.54 41.38
C THR A 177 -11.15 -3.03 41.10
N ASN A 178 -12.22 -3.85 41.10
CA ASN A 178 -12.13 -5.25 40.69
C ASN A 178 -11.82 -5.35 39.20
N THR A 179 -10.94 -6.31 38.84
CA THR A 179 -10.62 -6.63 37.43
C THR A 179 -11.03 -8.05 37.13
N TYR A 180 -11.85 -8.22 36.11
CA TYR A 180 -12.33 -9.50 35.60
C TYR A 180 -11.62 -9.81 34.30
N ASN A 181 -11.17 -11.05 34.11
CA ASN A 181 -10.47 -11.50 32.91
C ASN A 181 -11.20 -12.68 32.29
N TYR A 182 -11.50 -12.57 31.00
CA TYR A 182 -12.16 -13.57 30.19
C TYR A 182 -11.17 -14.03 29.11
N ALA A 183 -10.71 -15.27 29.24
CA ALA A 183 -9.84 -15.88 28.25
C ALA A 183 -10.67 -16.35 27.05
N GLY A 184 -10.29 -15.90 25.86
CA GLY A 184 -10.89 -16.29 24.60
C GLY A 184 -10.40 -17.64 24.10
N ILE A 185 -11.13 -18.20 23.14
CA ILE A 185 -10.71 -19.40 22.42
C ILE A 185 -9.58 -19.09 21.44
N SER A 186 -8.63 -20.02 21.31
CA SER A 186 -7.59 -19.92 20.30
C SER A 186 -8.14 -20.20 18.90
N PHE A 187 -7.70 -19.45 17.90
CA PHE A 187 -8.12 -19.60 16.52
C PHE A 187 -6.93 -19.49 15.55
N ARG A 188 -7.11 -19.98 14.32
CA ARG A 188 -6.10 -19.93 13.24
C ARG A 188 -6.72 -19.32 12.00
N ILE A 189 -5.92 -18.57 11.24
CA ILE A 189 -6.33 -17.95 9.98
C ILE A 189 -5.59 -18.65 8.84
N PRO A 190 -6.28 -19.42 7.98
CA PRO A 190 -5.63 -20.23 6.94
C PRO A 190 -5.18 -19.41 5.72
N ALA A 191 -5.87 -18.31 5.46
CA ALA A 191 -5.63 -17.46 4.30
C ALA A 191 -6.04 -16.02 4.60
N VAL A 192 -5.24 -15.06 4.16
CA VAL A 192 -5.50 -13.62 4.31
C VAL A 192 -5.15 -12.88 3.03
N ASP A 193 -5.96 -11.89 2.66
CA ASP A 193 -5.75 -11.00 1.54
C ASP A 193 -5.77 -9.56 2.05
N PHE A 194 -4.64 -8.88 1.90
CA PHE A 194 -4.47 -7.51 2.40
C PHE A 194 -3.58 -6.69 1.48
N ARG A 195 -3.72 -5.37 1.60
CA ARG A 195 -2.85 -4.41 0.92
C ARG A 195 -1.75 -3.95 1.87
N GLU A 196 -0.52 -3.91 1.38
CA GLU A 196 0.63 -3.36 2.07
C GLU A 196 1.36 -2.39 1.14
N LYS A 197 1.29 -1.10 1.46
CA LYS A 197 1.81 -0.02 0.62
C LYS A 197 1.19 -0.07 -0.79
N ASN A 198 1.97 -0.42 -1.81
CA ASN A 198 1.53 -0.55 -3.21
C ASN A 198 1.48 -2.00 -3.69
N GLU A 199 1.56 -2.96 -2.77
CA GLU A 199 1.46 -4.39 -3.06
C GLU A 199 0.17 -4.94 -2.47
N ARG A 200 -0.54 -5.77 -3.24
CA ARG A 200 -1.54 -6.67 -2.68
C ARG A 200 -0.86 -8.00 -2.36
N ARG A 201 -1.13 -8.54 -1.18
CA ARG A 201 -0.56 -9.80 -0.72
C ARG A 201 -1.67 -10.75 -0.35
N LEU A 202 -1.70 -11.89 -1.03
CA LEU A 202 -2.51 -13.04 -0.67
C LEU A 202 -1.59 -14.05 -0.01
N GLU A 203 -1.82 -14.36 1.26
CA GLU A 203 -1.00 -15.28 2.03
C GLU A 203 -1.83 -16.48 2.49
N PHE A 204 -1.27 -17.67 2.37
CA PHE A 204 -1.90 -18.96 2.65
C PHE A 204 -0.97 -19.82 3.50
N THR A 205 -1.53 -20.62 4.41
CA THR A 205 -0.74 -21.59 5.16
C THR A 205 -0.25 -22.74 4.25
N GLY A 206 0.97 -23.21 4.48
CA GLY A 206 1.58 -24.28 3.68
C GLY A 206 0.81 -25.60 3.76
N ASP A 207 0.26 -25.94 4.93
CA ASP A 207 -0.52 -27.16 5.16
C ASP A 207 -1.88 -27.17 4.44
N GLU A 208 -2.50 -26.01 4.23
CA GLU A 208 -3.73 -25.87 3.45
C GLU A 208 -3.47 -26.02 1.94
N VAL A 209 -2.29 -25.59 1.48
CA VAL A 209 -1.90 -25.60 0.06
C VAL A 209 -1.31 -26.94 -0.37
N PHE A 210 -0.38 -27.49 0.41
CA PHE A 210 0.41 -28.66 0.06
C PHE A 210 0.18 -29.84 0.99
N GLN A 211 0.45 -31.05 0.50
CA GLN A 211 0.58 -32.22 1.36
C GLN A 211 1.82 -32.08 2.25
N LYS A 212 1.73 -32.58 3.48
CA LYS A 212 2.76 -32.43 4.51
C LYS A 212 4.14 -32.90 4.02
N GLY A 213 5.13 -32.02 4.07
CA GLY A 213 6.51 -32.27 3.66
C GLY A 213 6.71 -32.50 2.15
N GLY A 214 5.66 -32.33 1.33
CA GLY A 214 5.68 -32.57 -0.10
C GLY A 214 5.41 -31.33 -0.94
N THR A 215 5.50 -31.48 -2.25
CA THR A 215 5.21 -30.44 -3.25
C THR A 215 3.82 -30.60 -3.89
N LEU A 216 3.14 -31.70 -3.58
CA LEU A 216 1.83 -32.02 -4.16
C LEU A 216 0.74 -31.12 -3.58
N LEU A 217 0.00 -30.43 -4.45
CA LEU A 217 -1.13 -29.59 -4.06
C LEU A 217 -2.30 -30.42 -3.53
N ARG A 218 -2.90 -29.97 -2.42
CA ARG A 218 -4.18 -30.48 -1.91
C ARG A 218 -5.34 -29.90 -2.71
N ASP A 219 -6.50 -30.54 -2.65
CA ASP A 219 -7.72 -30.00 -3.27
C ASP A 219 -8.13 -28.65 -2.68
N SER A 220 -7.98 -28.50 -1.35
CA SER A 220 -8.12 -27.22 -0.65
C SER A 220 -7.17 -26.15 -1.21
N GLY A 221 -5.90 -26.53 -1.41
CA GLY A 221 -4.87 -25.67 -1.96
C GLY A 221 -5.16 -25.20 -3.38
N ARG A 222 -5.59 -26.13 -4.24
CA ARG A 222 -6.06 -25.80 -5.59
C ARG A 222 -7.21 -24.80 -5.54
N GLY A 223 -8.18 -24.99 -4.64
CA GLY A 223 -9.27 -24.04 -4.42
C GLY A 223 -8.78 -22.65 -4.02
N TRP A 224 -7.85 -22.56 -3.07
CA TRP A 224 -7.27 -21.28 -2.65
C TRP A 224 -6.53 -20.57 -3.78
N LEU A 225 -5.70 -21.30 -4.53
CA LEU A 225 -4.93 -20.74 -5.65
C LEU A 225 -5.82 -20.34 -6.83
N THR A 226 -6.86 -21.12 -7.15
CA THR A 226 -7.86 -20.74 -8.15
C THR A 226 -8.58 -19.46 -7.73
N ARG A 227 -8.98 -19.36 -6.45
CA ARG A 227 -9.65 -18.15 -5.96
C ARG A 227 -8.74 -16.93 -5.98
N ALA A 228 -7.46 -17.11 -5.65
CA ALA A 228 -6.43 -16.08 -5.77
C ALA A 228 -6.30 -15.61 -7.22
N ALA A 229 -6.21 -16.54 -8.18
CA ALA A 229 -6.16 -16.23 -9.61
C ALA A 229 -7.40 -15.46 -10.08
N ASP A 230 -8.59 -15.82 -9.62
CA ASP A 230 -9.83 -15.08 -9.95
C ASP A 230 -9.80 -13.64 -9.43
N GLN A 231 -9.33 -13.44 -8.20
CA GLN A 231 -9.20 -12.11 -7.60
C GLN A 231 -8.14 -11.26 -8.32
N ILE A 232 -6.98 -11.86 -8.64
CA ILE A 232 -5.91 -11.18 -9.37
C ILE A 232 -6.38 -10.79 -10.77
N ARG A 233 -7.03 -11.69 -11.52
CA ARG A 233 -7.58 -11.38 -12.84
C ARG A 233 -8.59 -10.24 -12.81
N LYS A 234 -9.44 -10.22 -11.78
CA LYS A 234 -10.46 -9.18 -11.64
C LYS A 234 -9.86 -7.81 -11.33
N ASP A 235 -8.93 -7.77 -10.38
CA ASP A 235 -8.51 -6.51 -9.77
C ASP A 235 -7.19 -5.97 -10.37
N HIS A 236 -6.32 -6.84 -10.87
CA HIS A 236 -4.98 -6.52 -11.37
C HIS A 236 -4.54 -7.38 -12.56
N PRO A 237 -5.26 -7.34 -13.70
CA PRO A 237 -4.98 -8.21 -14.84
C PRO A 237 -3.57 -8.03 -15.42
N TYR A 238 -3.02 -6.81 -15.42
CA TYR A 238 -1.73 -6.51 -16.07
C TYR A 238 -0.54 -6.39 -15.13
N SER A 239 -0.71 -6.76 -13.85
CA SER A 239 0.34 -6.60 -12.84
C SER A 239 1.28 -7.80 -12.79
N PRO A 240 2.62 -7.59 -12.72
CA PRO A 240 3.55 -8.68 -12.52
C PRO A 240 3.36 -9.31 -11.14
N LEU A 241 3.53 -10.62 -11.08
CA LEU A 241 3.31 -11.41 -9.88
C LEU A 241 4.63 -11.88 -9.30
N LYS A 242 4.69 -11.93 -7.98
CA LYS A 242 5.80 -12.51 -7.24
C LYS A 242 5.29 -13.55 -6.26
N VAL A 243 5.67 -14.80 -6.47
CA VAL A 243 5.34 -15.92 -5.60
C VAL A 243 6.49 -16.13 -4.62
N VAL A 244 6.23 -15.91 -3.34
CA VAL A 244 7.17 -16.13 -2.26
C VAL A 244 6.71 -17.32 -1.42
N VAL A 245 7.51 -18.38 -1.35
CA VAL A 245 7.21 -19.54 -0.49
C VAL A 245 8.22 -19.63 0.62
N GLN A 246 7.72 -19.81 1.84
CA GLN A 246 8.50 -20.13 3.02
C GLN A 246 8.34 -21.61 3.32
N ALA A 247 9.44 -22.33 3.53
CA ALA A 247 9.43 -23.71 4.00
C ALA A 247 10.64 -23.98 4.90
N GLU A 248 10.68 -25.16 5.52
CA GLU A 248 11.78 -25.58 6.40
C GLU A 248 13.14 -25.47 5.70
N ASN A 249 13.21 -25.93 4.45
CA ASN A 249 14.42 -25.96 3.64
C ASN A 249 14.26 -25.15 2.35
N LYS A 250 15.35 -24.51 1.90
CA LYS A 250 15.34 -23.68 0.67
C LYS A 250 14.91 -24.47 -0.57
N ARG A 251 15.36 -25.72 -0.70
CA ARG A 251 15.02 -26.60 -1.82
C ARG A 251 13.52 -26.88 -1.87
N LEU A 252 12.93 -27.29 -0.74
CA LEU A 252 11.49 -27.55 -0.65
C LEU A 252 10.68 -26.27 -0.93
N ALA A 253 11.10 -25.12 -0.39
CA ALA A 253 10.46 -23.85 -0.68
C ALA A 253 10.50 -23.53 -2.18
N GLN A 254 11.64 -23.77 -2.84
CA GLN A 254 11.81 -23.52 -4.27
C GLN A 254 10.96 -24.45 -5.13
N ASP A 255 10.95 -25.75 -4.83
CA ASP A 255 10.14 -26.73 -5.55
C ASP A 255 8.63 -26.42 -5.40
N ARG A 256 8.18 -26.02 -4.20
CA ARG A 256 6.80 -25.58 -3.95
C ARG A 256 6.44 -24.29 -4.68
N ALA A 257 7.36 -23.33 -4.69
CA ALA A 257 7.13 -22.06 -5.34
C ALA A 257 7.01 -22.21 -6.86
N GLN A 258 7.79 -23.13 -7.45
CA GLN A 258 7.68 -23.52 -8.85
C GLN A 258 6.31 -24.14 -9.16
N VAL A 259 5.84 -25.08 -8.33
CA VAL A 259 4.51 -25.71 -8.50
C VAL A 259 3.38 -24.66 -8.46
N VAL A 260 3.47 -23.70 -7.55
CA VAL A 260 2.47 -22.61 -7.46
C VAL A 260 2.56 -21.70 -8.68
N ALA A 261 3.76 -21.35 -9.14
CA ALA A 261 3.95 -20.54 -10.33
C ALA A 261 3.37 -21.23 -11.57
N GLU A 262 3.68 -22.51 -11.81
CA GLU A 262 3.13 -23.30 -12.91
C GLU A 262 1.60 -23.40 -12.86
N PHE A 263 1.04 -23.57 -11.66
CA PHE A 263 -0.41 -23.56 -11.47
C PHE A 263 -1.03 -22.21 -11.88
N LEU A 264 -0.44 -21.10 -11.43
CA LEU A 264 -0.92 -19.76 -11.74
C LEU A 264 -0.77 -19.41 -13.22
N VAL A 265 0.35 -19.78 -13.85
CA VAL A 265 0.56 -19.64 -15.30
C VAL A 265 -0.54 -20.38 -16.07
N GLY A 266 -0.82 -21.64 -15.69
CA GLY A 266 -1.87 -22.44 -16.31
C GLY A 266 -3.28 -21.86 -16.14
N CYS A 267 -3.60 -21.34 -14.95
CA CYS A 267 -4.92 -20.77 -14.66
C CYS A 267 -5.14 -19.39 -15.30
N MET A 268 -4.12 -18.55 -15.36
CA MET A 268 -4.23 -17.17 -15.85
C MET A 268 -3.74 -16.97 -17.29
N LEU A 269 -3.22 -18.02 -17.94
CA LEU A 269 -2.65 -17.96 -19.29
C LEU A 269 -1.52 -16.92 -19.43
N LEU A 270 -0.78 -16.69 -18.35
CA LEU A 270 0.34 -15.76 -18.29
C LEU A 270 1.55 -16.30 -19.06
N SER A 271 2.45 -15.40 -19.47
CA SER A 271 3.80 -15.79 -19.89
C SER A 271 4.67 -16.05 -18.65
N ASP A 272 5.65 -16.94 -18.75
CA ASP A 272 6.54 -17.31 -17.64
C ASP A 272 7.31 -16.09 -17.07
N ASP A 273 7.60 -15.09 -17.90
CA ASP A 273 8.32 -13.87 -17.50
C ASP A 273 7.52 -12.98 -16.52
N TRP A 274 6.22 -13.22 -16.37
CA TRP A 274 5.33 -12.42 -15.53
C TRP A 274 5.26 -12.90 -14.08
N ILE A 275 5.79 -14.09 -13.78
CA ILE A 275 5.81 -14.65 -12.42
C ILE A 275 7.25 -14.80 -11.95
N LYS A 276 7.62 -13.99 -10.96
CA LYS A 276 8.90 -14.14 -10.25
C LYS A 276 8.73 -15.06 -9.06
N VAL A 277 9.65 -16.01 -8.91
CA VAL A 277 9.63 -16.99 -7.83
C VAL A 277 10.72 -16.66 -6.81
N GLU A 278 10.36 -16.61 -5.53
CA GLU A 278 11.30 -16.44 -4.42
C GLU A 278 11.09 -17.55 -3.37
N ALA A 279 12.19 -18.19 -2.97
CA ALA A 279 12.19 -19.26 -1.99
C ALA A 279 12.94 -18.83 -0.73
N VAL A 280 12.25 -18.87 0.40
CA VAL A 280 12.80 -18.48 1.71
C VAL A 280 12.86 -19.71 2.62
N ALA A 281 14.05 -20.02 3.11
CA ALA A 281 14.22 -21.07 4.12
C ALA A 281 14.00 -20.47 5.51
N LYS A 282 13.13 -21.10 6.30
CA LYS A 282 12.88 -20.73 7.69
C LYS A 282 12.97 -22.00 8.55
N PRO A 283 14.16 -22.34 9.09
CA PRO A 283 14.38 -23.61 9.79
C PRO A 283 13.63 -23.71 11.12
N ASP A 284 13.20 -22.58 11.70
CA ASP A 284 12.39 -22.52 12.93
C ASP A 284 10.88 -22.60 12.64
N LEU A 285 10.48 -23.06 11.45
CA LEU A 285 9.09 -23.35 11.16
C LEU A 285 8.62 -24.51 12.04
N ARG A 286 7.56 -24.28 12.83
CA ARG A 286 6.90 -25.38 13.53
C ARG A 286 6.48 -26.44 12.53
N SER A 287 6.83 -27.70 12.80
CA SER A 287 6.55 -28.87 11.94
C SER A 287 5.06 -29.10 11.64
N GLU A 288 4.17 -28.37 12.32
CA GLU A 288 2.72 -28.41 12.11
C GLU A 288 2.25 -27.54 10.92
N MET A 289 2.97 -26.50 10.55
CA MET A 289 2.46 -25.47 9.62
C MET A 289 2.98 -25.60 8.20
N ASP A 290 4.07 -26.35 8.03
CA ASP A 290 4.67 -26.66 6.73
C ASP A 290 4.95 -25.41 5.86
N GLY A 291 5.16 -24.25 6.49
CA GLY A 291 5.48 -23.00 5.81
C GLY A 291 4.30 -22.09 5.49
N SER A 292 4.53 -21.13 4.59
CA SER A 292 3.50 -20.24 4.05
C SER A 292 3.75 -19.95 2.57
N VAL A 293 2.68 -19.64 1.84
CA VAL A 293 2.71 -19.24 0.43
C VAL A 293 2.16 -17.83 0.34
N SER A 294 2.94 -16.90 -0.21
CA SER A 294 2.55 -15.51 -0.41
C SER A 294 2.60 -15.18 -1.89
N ILE A 295 1.46 -14.79 -2.46
CA ILE A 295 1.36 -14.25 -3.81
C ILE A 295 1.30 -12.73 -3.68
N ARG A 296 2.30 -12.05 -4.21
CA ARG A 296 2.40 -10.58 -4.20
C ARG A 296 2.12 -10.05 -5.59
N VAL A 297 1.20 -9.11 -5.66
CA VAL A 297 0.89 -8.37 -6.89
C VAL A 297 1.61 -7.02 -6.79
N GLU A 298 2.61 -6.81 -7.64
CA GLU A 298 3.35 -5.55 -7.71
C GLU A 298 2.48 -4.49 -8.43
N HIS A 299 2.56 -3.22 -8.02
CA HIS A 299 1.80 -2.10 -8.59
C HIS A 299 0.27 -2.23 -8.45
N ALA A 300 -0.21 -2.61 -7.27
CA ALA A 300 -1.62 -2.43 -6.90
C ALA A 300 -1.89 -0.95 -6.52
N ALA A 301 -1.51 -0.01 -7.40
CA ALA A 301 -1.74 1.41 -7.21
C ALA A 301 -3.12 1.78 -7.77
N GLY A 302 -4.07 2.01 -6.86
CA GLY A 302 -5.27 2.84 -7.05
C GLY A 302 -6.13 2.63 -8.30
N VAL A 303 -7.20 1.85 -8.13
CA VAL A 303 -8.53 2.25 -8.60
C VAL A 303 -9.40 2.44 -7.36
#